data_AF-A0A926AWA2-F1
#
_entry.id   AF-A0A926AWA2-F1
#
_cell.length_a   1.000
_cell.length_b   1.000
_cell.length_c   1.000
_cell.angle_alpha   90.00
_cell.angle_beta   90.00
_cell.angle_gamma   90.00
#
_symmetry.space_group_name_H-M   'P 1'
#
loop_
_entity.id
_entity.type
_entity.pdbx_description
1 polymer ?
#
loop_
_entity_poly.entity_id
_entity_poly.type
_entity_poly.pdbx_seq_one_letter_code
_entity_poly.pdbx_strand_id
1 'polypeptide(L)'
;MTKAATEYRYNRLTWPEMNDAIGMQKLIILPTGSTEQHGHHLPIDVDVFLCESVCHEVGRRIPDKVLVLPPIAYGLNRHHIDFPGTIHIEPDVFINFGLNITKSVAYHGFEKILIVNGHGSNAPLIDLIARKTVLETKSLCFATTYFWFLM
;
A
#
# COMPACT_ATOMS: atom_id res chain seq x y z
N MET A 1 20.15 -12.06 -14.62
CA MET A 1 19.51 -11.51 -13.41
C MET A 1 18.28 -12.34 -13.12
N THR A 2 18.00 -12.69 -11.86
CA THR A 2 16.77 -13.41 -11.51
C THR A 2 15.56 -12.52 -11.78
N LYS A 3 14.38 -13.09 -12.00
CA LYS A 3 13.16 -12.29 -12.16
C LYS A 3 12.89 -11.43 -10.91
N ALA A 4 13.22 -11.93 -9.72
CA ALA A 4 13.14 -11.18 -8.47
C ALA A 4 13.98 -9.89 -8.47
N ALA A 5 15.07 -9.83 -9.25
CA ALA A 5 15.93 -8.65 -9.35
C ALA A 5 15.42 -7.60 -10.37
N THR A 6 14.52 -7.97 -11.28
CA THR A 6 14.04 -7.07 -12.35
C THR A 6 12.54 -6.79 -12.29
N GLU A 7 11.78 -7.64 -11.62
CA GLU A 7 10.35 -7.45 -11.37
C GLU A 7 10.15 -6.69 -10.06
N TYR A 8 9.26 -5.70 -10.10
CA TYR A 8 8.93 -4.83 -8.98
C TYR A 8 7.48 -5.01 -8.52
N ARG A 9 6.66 -5.79 -9.22
CA ARG A 9 5.28 -6.08 -8.80
C ARG A 9 5.23 -7.38 -8.01
N TYR A 10 4.79 -7.30 -6.75
CA TYR A 10 4.74 -8.42 -5.82
C TYR A 10 3.95 -9.61 -6.38
N ASN A 11 2.77 -9.34 -6.95
CA ASN A 11 1.86 -10.34 -7.51
C ASN A 11 2.26 -10.86 -8.91
N ARG A 12 3.45 -10.53 -9.41
CA ARG A 12 3.99 -11.04 -10.67
C ARG A 12 5.15 -12.02 -10.49
N LEU A 13 5.61 -12.21 -9.25
CA LEU A 13 6.51 -13.29 -8.88
C LEU A 13 5.74 -14.57 -8.54
N THR A 14 6.28 -15.71 -8.90
CA THR A 14 5.86 -17.01 -8.37
C THR A 14 6.35 -17.19 -6.94
N TRP A 15 5.75 -18.09 -6.16
CA TRP A 15 6.18 -18.30 -4.77
C TRP A 15 7.65 -18.73 -4.63
N PRO A 16 8.27 -19.52 -5.54
CA PRO A 16 9.71 -19.79 -5.45
C PRO A 16 10.55 -18.55 -5.74
N GLU A 17 10.17 -17.73 -6.73
CA GLU A 17 10.84 -16.46 -7.02
C GLU A 17 10.69 -15.45 -5.85
N MET A 18 9.65 -15.60 -5.03
CA MET A 18 9.49 -14.80 -3.81
C MET A 18 10.58 -15.11 -2.77
N ASN A 19 11.08 -16.36 -2.69
CA ASN A 19 12.19 -16.69 -1.80
C ASN A 19 13.45 -15.90 -2.15
N ASP A 20 13.72 -15.71 -3.45
CA ASP A 20 14.84 -14.88 -3.90
C ASP A 20 14.63 -13.41 -3.48
N ALA A 21 13.42 -12.87 -3.65
CA ALA A 21 13.10 -11.51 -3.24
C ALA A 21 13.22 -11.28 -1.72
N ILE A 22 12.84 -12.28 -0.92
CA ILE A 22 13.04 -12.29 0.54
C ILE A 22 14.54 -12.33 0.87
N GLY A 23 15.32 -13.19 0.20
CA GLY A 23 16.78 -13.23 0.37
C GLY A 23 17.48 -11.92 0.02
N MET A 24 16.93 -11.17 -0.94
CA MET A 24 17.39 -9.82 -1.31
C MET A 24 16.92 -8.71 -0.36
N GLN A 25 16.00 -9.01 0.57
CA GLN A 25 15.41 -8.06 1.52
C GLN A 25 14.87 -6.79 0.85
N LYS A 26 14.10 -6.98 -0.23
CA LYS A 26 13.41 -5.90 -0.93
C LYS A 26 12.41 -5.23 0.00
N LEU A 27 12.32 -3.89 -0.07
CA LEU A 27 11.29 -3.12 0.63
C LEU A 27 9.93 -3.42 0.01
N ILE A 28 8.95 -3.77 0.85
CA ILE A 28 7.57 -3.95 0.41
C ILE A 28 6.84 -2.62 0.48
N ILE A 29 6.19 -2.24 -0.62
CA ILE A 29 5.34 -1.05 -0.71
C ILE A 29 3.88 -1.51 -0.77
N LEU A 30 3.06 -1.05 0.16
CA LEU A 30 1.60 -1.23 0.18
C LEU A 30 0.91 0.08 -0.19
N PRO A 31 0.39 0.24 -1.42
CA PRO A 31 -0.40 1.41 -1.79
C PRO A 31 -1.81 1.35 -1.15
N THR A 32 -2.32 2.49 -0.72
CA THR A 32 -3.70 2.62 -0.21
C THR A 32 -4.37 3.85 -0.79
N GLY A 33 -5.67 3.78 -1.06
CA GLY A 33 -6.45 4.92 -1.53
C GLY A 33 -7.92 4.78 -1.13
N SER A 34 -8.80 5.30 -1.98
CA SER A 34 -10.24 5.26 -1.81
C SER A 34 -10.96 5.21 -3.15
N THR A 35 -12.17 4.66 -3.15
CA THR A 35 -13.13 4.89 -4.22
C THR A 35 -14.14 5.94 -3.72
N GLU A 36 -13.97 7.18 -4.17
CA GLU A 36 -14.73 8.33 -3.69
C GLU A 36 -15.00 9.38 -4.78
N GLN A 37 -15.99 10.23 -4.53
CA GLN A 37 -16.28 11.37 -5.40
C GLN A 37 -15.09 12.34 -5.50
N HIS A 38 -14.84 12.87 -6.70
CA HIS A 38 -13.88 13.97 -6.92
C HIS A 38 -14.52 15.10 -7.77
N GLY A 39 -15.77 15.45 -7.44
CA GLY A 39 -16.55 16.43 -8.18
C GLY A 39 -16.91 15.97 -9.60
N HIS A 40 -17.37 16.92 -10.43
CA HIS A 40 -17.98 16.60 -11.73
C HIS A 40 -17.01 16.26 -12.86
N HIS A 41 -15.70 16.34 -12.64
CA HIS A 41 -14.70 16.37 -13.71
C HIS A 41 -13.64 15.28 -13.59
N LEU A 42 -13.63 14.53 -12.49
CA LEU A 42 -12.67 13.47 -12.24
C LEU A 42 -13.37 12.12 -12.00
N PRO A 43 -12.72 11.01 -12.39
CA PRO A 43 -13.13 9.67 -12.00
C PRO A 43 -13.14 9.47 -10.47
N ILE A 44 -13.81 8.41 -10.01
CA ILE A 44 -13.94 8.10 -8.58
C ILE A 44 -12.81 7.24 -8.01
N ASP A 45 -11.77 6.95 -8.81
CA ASP A 45 -10.62 6.11 -8.43
C ASP A 45 -9.31 6.90 -8.31
N VAL A 46 -9.38 8.25 -8.34
CA VAL A 46 -8.19 9.13 -8.41
C VAL A 46 -7.19 8.83 -7.29
N ASP A 47 -7.66 8.65 -6.05
CA ASP A 47 -6.81 8.32 -4.91
C ASP A 47 -5.98 7.06 -5.15
N VAL A 48 -6.61 6.01 -5.71
CA VAL A 48 -5.96 4.74 -6.01
C VAL A 48 -5.04 4.91 -7.21
N PHE A 49 -5.55 5.47 -8.30
CA PHE A 49 -4.83 5.63 -9.56
C PHE A 49 -3.52 6.40 -9.37
N LEU A 50 -3.57 7.55 -8.70
CA LEU A 50 -2.38 8.39 -8.50
C LEU A 50 -1.38 7.73 -7.56
N CYS A 51 -1.86 7.20 -6.42
CA CYS A 51 -0.97 6.54 -5.46
C CYS A 51 -0.29 5.30 -6.07
N GLU A 52 -1.06 4.46 -6.78
CA GLU A 52 -0.54 3.27 -7.43
C GLU A 52 0.48 3.64 -8.53
N SER A 53 0.20 4.68 -9.32
CA SER A 53 1.11 5.17 -10.36
C SER A 53 2.45 5.63 -9.79
N VAL A 54 2.45 6.38 -8.68
CA VAL A 54 3.67 6.81 -8.00
C VAL A 54 4.46 5.59 -7.49
N CYS A 55 3.78 4.64 -6.84
CA CYS A 55 4.42 3.42 -6.32
C CYS A 55 5.02 2.56 -7.43
N HIS A 56 4.31 2.38 -8.55
CA HIS A 56 4.83 1.64 -9.71
C HIS A 56 6.02 2.35 -10.37
N GLU A 57 6.02 3.68 -10.43
CA GLU A 57 7.16 4.42 -10.96
C GLU A 57 8.41 4.31 -10.07
N VAL A 58 8.24 4.29 -8.73
CA VAL A 58 9.33 3.95 -7.80
C VAL A 58 9.84 2.54 -8.10
N GLY A 59 8.94 1.56 -8.21
CA GLY A 59 9.30 0.17 -8.54
C GLY A 59 10.05 0.04 -9.87
N ARG A 60 9.61 0.74 -10.90
CA ARG A 60 10.26 0.73 -12.22
C ARG A 60 11.68 1.31 -12.19
N ARG A 61 11.94 2.31 -11.34
CA ARG A 61 13.26 2.96 -11.23
C ARG A 61 14.28 2.14 -10.44
N ILE A 62 13.82 1.36 -9.44
CA ILE A 62 14.69 0.57 -8.56
C ILE A 62 14.12 -0.85 -8.36
N PRO A 63 13.93 -1.62 -9.45
CA PRO A 63 13.22 -2.90 -9.40
C PRO A 63 13.96 -3.96 -8.59
N ASP A 64 15.26 -3.82 -8.36
CA ASP A 64 16.08 -4.69 -7.53
C ASP A 64 15.88 -4.43 -6.03
N LYS A 65 15.26 -3.32 -5.64
CA LYS A 65 15.16 -2.88 -4.23
C LYS A 65 13.75 -2.94 -3.64
N VAL A 66 12.71 -2.94 -4.47
CA VAL A 66 11.32 -2.83 -3.98
C VAL A 66 10.38 -3.83 -4.63
N LEU A 67 9.31 -4.19 -3.92
CA LEU A 67 8.14 -4.85 -4.47
C LEU A 67 6.87 -4.09 -4.09
N VAL A 68 6.03 -3.80 -5.07
CA VAL A 68 4.75 -3.10 -4.92
C VAL A 68 3.65 -4.13 -4.84
N LEU A 69 2.92 -4.13 -3.72
CA LEU A 69 1.70 -4.91 -3.53
C LEU A 69 0.54 -4.33 -4.35
N PRO A 70 -0.50 -5.14 -4.64
CA PRO A 70 -1.78 -4.61 -5.09
C PRO A 70 -2.32 -3.55 -4.11
N PRO A 71 -2.96 -2.48 -4.60
CA PRO A 71 -3.45 -1.40 -3.75
C PRO A 71 -4.65 -1.84 -2.90
N ILE A 72 -4.81 -1.24 -1.71
CA ILE A 72 -6.09 -1.21 -0.99
C ILE A 72 -6.94 -0.09 -1.61
N ALA A 73 -7.97 -0.46 -2.36
CA ALA A 73 -8.75 0.48 -3.19
C ALA A 73 -9.92 1.17 -2.47
N TYR A 74 -10.17 0.85 -1.19
CA TYR A 74 -11.29 1.36 -0.41
C TYR A 74 -10.81 1.84 0.97
N GLY A 75 -11.44 2.88 1.50
CA GLY A 75 -11.02 3.49 2.76
C GLY A 75 -12.13 4.22 3.51
N LEU A 76 -11.71 5.12 4.41
CA LEU A 76 -12.60 5.86 5.29
C LEU A 76 -13.31 7.01 4.55
N ASN A 77 -14.55 6.77 4.09
CA ASN A 77 -15.33 7.74 3.30
C ASN A 77 -16.67 8.16 3.89
N ARG A 78 -16.91 8.03 5.20
CA ARG A 78 -18.23 8.32 5.79
C ARG A 78 -18.74 9.74 5.47
N HIS A 79 -17.83 10.70 5.31
CA HIS A 79 -18.11 12.10 4.98
C HIS A 79 -18.44 12.34 3.49
N HIS A 80 -18.24 11.35 2.61
CA HIS A 80 -18.53 11.41 1.17
C HIS A 80 -19.64 10.44 0.73
N ILE A 81 -20.30 9.73 1.66
CA ILE A 81 -21.24 8.66 1.32
C ILE A 81 -22.51 9.15 0.60
N ASP A 82 -22.87 10.43 0.74
CA ASP A 82 -24.03 11.03 0.07
C ASP A 82 -23.82 11.17 -1.45
N PHE A 83 -22.58 11.01 -1.94
CA PHE A 83 -22.25 11.07 -3.36
C PHE A 83 -22.22 9.65 -3.98
N PRO A 84 -23.07 9.36 -4.98
CA PRO A 84 -23.16 8.02 -5.58
C PRO A 84 -21.82 7.51 -6.11
N GLY A 85 -21.50 6.24 -5.81
CA GLY A 85 -20.26 5.57 -6.22
C GLY A 85 -19.19 5.53 -5.12
N THR A 86 -19.27 6.40 -4.12
CA THR A 86 -18.37 6.37 -2.95
C THR A 86 -18.57 5.08 -2.15
N ILE A 87 -17.49 4.39 -1.81
CA ILE A 87 -17.51 3.16 -0.99
C ILE A 87 -16.83 3.45 0.35
N HIS A 88 -17.54 3.23 1.45
CA HIS A 88 -17.01 3.41 2.79
C HIS A 88 -16.64 2.09 3.46
N ILE A 89 -15.44 2.07 4.08
CA ILE A 89 -14.99 1.02 4.99
C ILE A 89 -14.89 1.62 6.41
N GLU A 90 -15.42 0.87 7.38
CA GLU A 90 -15.30 1.24 8.79
C GLU A 90 -13.82 1.23 9.23
N PRO A 91 -13.37 2.18 10.08
CA PRO A 91 -11.96 2.34 10.43
C PRO A 91 -11.30 1.08 10.99
N ASP A 92 -12.00 0.33 11.83
CA ASP A 92 -11.49 -0.90 12.44
C ASP A 92 -11.30 -2.01 11.40
N VAL A 93 -12.20 -2.12 10.43
CA VAL A 93 -12.10 -3.07 9.32
C VAL A 93 -10.89 -2.74 8.45
N PHE A 94 -10.71 -1.46 8.09
CA PHE A 94 -9.56 -1.01 7.30
C PHE A 94 -8.24 -1.29 8.03
N ILE A 95 -8.14 -0.96 9.32
CA ILE A 95 -6.94 -1.19 10.14
C ILE A 95 -6.64 -2.69 10.23
N ASN A 96 -7.65 -3.51 10.56
CA ASN A 96 -7.46 -4.95 10.72
C ASN A 96 -7.07 -5.62 9.39
N PHE A 97 -7.66 -5.19 8.28
CA PHE A 97 -7.31 -5.69 6.95
C PHE A 97 -5.87 -5.33 6.56
N GLY A 98 -5.49 -4.05 6.69
CA GLY A 98 -4.12 -3.61 6.42
C GLY A 98 -3.09 -4.30 7.32
N LEU A 99 -3.40 -4.47 8.61
CA LEU A 99 -2.54 -5.18 9.55
C LEU A 99 -2.38 -6.66 9.19
N ASN A 100 -3.44 -7.32 8.72
CA ASN A 100 -3.34 -8.71 8.25
C ASN A 100 -2.37 -8.80 7.06
N ILE A 101 -2.45 -7.87 6.11
CA ILE A 101 -1.53 -7.84 4.96
C ILE A 101 -0.07 -7.68 5.43
N THR A 102 0.20 -6.68 6.27
CA THR A 102 1.58 -6.40 6.71
C THR A 102 2.14 -7.51 7.58
N LYS A 103 1.32 -8.15 8.42
CA LYS A 103 1.70 -9.34 9.20
C LYS A 103 2.02 -10.53 8.31
N SER A 104 1.24 -10.79 7.26
CA SER A 104 1.53 -11.87 6.32
C SER A 104 2.86 -11.64 5.60
N VAL A 105 3.12 -10.40 5.17
CA VAL A 105 4.41 -10.01 4.57
C VAL A 105 5.57 -10.22 5.54
N ALA A 106 5.42 -9.76 6.79
CA ALA A 106 6.41 -9.94 7.84
C ALA A 106 6.65 -11.44 8.16
N TYR A 107 5.59 -12.23 8.20
CA TYR A 107 5.64 -13.68 8.44
C TYR A 107 6.49 -14.41 7.39
N HIS A 108 6.44 -13.97 6.13
CA HIS A 108 7.26 -14.53 5.06
C HIS A 108 8.74 -14.11 5.12
N GLY A 109 9.12 -13.18 5.99
CA GLY A 109 10.52 -12.81 6.24
C GLY A 109 10.97 -11.48 5.63
N PHE A 110 10.05 -10.66 5.12
CA PHE A 110 10.39 -9.29 4.71
C PHE A 110 10.57 -8.38 5.93
N GLU A 111 11.72 -7.73 6.05
CA GLU A 111 12.05 -6.91 7.22
C GLU A 111 11.55 -5.47 7.16
N LYS A 112 11.23 -4.95 5.97
CA LYS A 112 10.86 -3.55 5.76
C LYS A 112 9.60 -3.42 4.92
N ILE A 113 8.65 -2.63 5.43
CA ILE A 113 7.36 -2.34 4.81
C ILE A 113 7.13 -0.83 4.82
N LEU A 114 6.63 -0.30 3.70
CA LEU A 114 6.21 1.08 3.53
C LEU A 114 4.75 1.11 3.06
N ILE A 115 3.87 1.70 3.85
CA ILE A 115 2.50 1.99 3.44
C ILE A 115 2.49 3.38 2.80
N VAL A 116 2.04 3.47 1.55
CA VAL A 116 1.95 4.73 0.81
C VAL A 116 0.49 5.00 0.52
N ASN A 117 0.01 6.18 0.92
CA ASN A 117 -1.39 6.51 0.89
C ASN A 117 -1.71 7.65 -0.08
N GLY A 118 -2.85 7.53 -0.75
CA GLY A 118 -3.43 8.52 -1.64
C GLY A 118 -4.72 9.17 -1.15
N HIS A 119 -5.25 8.79 0.02
CA HIS A 119 -6.49 9.35 0.56
C HIS A 119 -6.28 10.04 1.91
N GLY A 120 -6.63 11.33 2.03
CA GLY A 120 -6.44 12.11 3.26
C GLY A 120 -7.01 11.44 4.53
N SER A 121 -8.22 10.88 4.46
CA SER A 121 -8.88 10.30 5.64
C SER A 121 -8.26 8.97 6.12
N ASN A 122 -7.48 8.31 5.27
CA ASN A 122 -6.77 7.09 5.65
C ASN A 122 -5.47 7.38 6.43
N ALA A 123 -4.95 8.60 6.40
CA ALA A 123 -3.66 8.97 7.01
C ALA A 123 -3.49 8.52 8.48
N PRO A 124 -4.42 8.79 9.42
CA PRO A 124 -4.28 8.30 10.79
C PRO A 124 -4.43 6.77 10.89
N LEU A 125 -5.16 6.13 9.96
CA LEU A 125 -5.38 4.68 9.98
C LEU A 125 -4.14 3.92 9.54
N ILE A 126 -3.46 4.38 8.48
CA ILE A 126 -2.21 3.77 8.02
C ILE A 126 -1.09 3.90 9.06
N ASP A 127 -1.06 5.01 9.82
CA ASP A 127 -0.12 5.19 10.92
C ASP A 127 -0.34 4.15 12.02
N LEU A 128 -1.60 3.87 12.36
CA LEU A 128 -1.94 2.82 13.33
C LEU A 128 -1.57 1.43 12.81
N ILE A 129 -1.80 1.14 11.52
CA ILE A 129 -1.38 -0.12 10.89
C ILE A 129 0.15 -0.28 11.00
N ALA A 130 0.91 0.75 10.63
CA ALA A 130 2.37 0.72 10.68
C ALA A 130 2.89 0.48 12.10
N ARG A 131 2.40 1.25 13.09
CA ARG A 131 2.79 1.09 14.50
C ARG A 131 2.45 -0.31 15.03
N LYS A 132 1.25 -0.81 14.76
CA LYS A 132 0.84 -2.17 15.15
C LYS A 132 1.72 -3.23 14.50
N THR A 133 2.06 -3.07 13.22
CA THR A 133 2.97 -3.97 12.52
C THR A 133 4.33 -4.05 13.22
N VAL A 134 4.91 -2.90 13.59
CA VAL A 134 6.20 -2.85 14.31
C VAL A 134 6.11 -3.50 15.68
N LEU A 135 5.01 -3.29 16.41
CA LEU A 135 4.83 -3.85 17.76
C LEU A 135 4.53 -5.35 17.76
N GLU A 136 3.88 -5.85 16.71
CA GLU A 136 3.34 -7.21 16.66
C GLU A 136 4.17 -8.14 15.76
N THR A 137 5.23 -7.64 15.12
CA THR A 137 6.12 -8.41 14.24
C THR A 137 7.60 -8.03 14.47
N LYS A 138 8.52 -8.64 13.72
CA LYS A 138 9.94 -8.25 13.70
C LYS A 138 10.27 -7.23 12.61
N SER A 139 9.30 -6.86 11.78
CA SER A 139 9.52 -6.01 10.61
C SER A 139 9.32 -4.54 10.97
N LEU A 140 10.15 -3.68 10.38
CA LEU A 140 9.93 -2.24 10.40
C LEU A 140 8.82 -1.89 9.42
N CYS A 141 7.88 -1.07 9.87
CA CYS A 141 6.78 -0.58 9.05
C CYS A 141 6.63 0.92 9.24
N PHE A 142 6.64 1.67 8.13
CA PHE A 142 6.41 3.11 8.09
C PHE A 142 5.22 3.42 7.20
N ALA A 143 4.54 4.54 7.46
CA ALA A 143 3.43 5.00 6.66
C ALA A 143 3.66 6.45 6.22
N THR A 144 3.24 6.78 5.01
CA THR A 144 3.29 8.13 4.48
C THR A 144 2.19 8.35 3.44
N THR A 145 1.91 9.63 3.14
CA THR A 145 0.96 10.02 2.12
C THR A 145 1.72 10.71 0.99
N TYR A 146 1.58 10.22 -0.24
CA TYR A 146 2.50 10.60 -1.33
C TYR A 146 2.45 12.11 -1.65
N PHE A 147 1.27 12.73 -1.56
CA PHE A 147 1.10 14.14 -1.90
C PHE A 147 1.66 15.10 -0.84
N TRP A 148 2.10 14.61 0.32
CA TRP A 148 2.86 15.43 1.28
C TRP A 148 4.27 15.75 0.81
N PHE A 149 4.81 15.02 -0.17
CA PHE A 149 6.10 15.35 -0.79
C PHE A 149 6.00 16.39 -1.91
N LEU A 150 4.78 16.84 -2.24
CA LEU A 150 4.50 17.83 -3.28
C LEU A 150 4.30 19.26 -2.73
N MET A 151 4.38 19.41 -1.40
CA MET A 151 4.28 20.68 -0.66
C MET A 151 5.63 21.01 -0.02
#